data_AF-A0A7S0F0X5-F1
#
_entry.id   AF-A0A7S0F0X5-F1
#
_cell.length_a   1.000
_cell.length_b   1.000
_cell.length_c   1.000
_cell.angle_alpha   90.00
_cell.angle_beta   90.00
_cell.angle_gamma   90.00
#
_symmetry.space_group_name_H-M   'P 1'
#
loop_
_entity.id
_entity.type
_entity.pdbx_description
1 polymer ?
#
loop_
_entity_poly.entity_id
_entity_poly.type
_entity_poly.pdbx_seq_one_letter_code
_entity_poly.pdbx_strand_id
1 'polypeptide(L)'
;PQVPPRASPSCPPASQSSPSKKQEALRHPGEQLSKPTRWDTHSWLPLLPASGLICYHGHDVLGFKMEPSHKDRLLLWSEGYMETVAQQRVRWMSFLGCHTGILDDAMRSRLKLLVRLGVPPELRHRVWRLTTGSFAKQRKAAVTYDELLRRYEGVKSPFDDQITKDLKRTLPNHDRYKTEEAQSALGR
;
A
#
# COMPACT_ATOMS: atom_id res chain seq x y z
N PRO A 1 -20.64 -56.04 21.37
CA PRO A 1 -20.09 -55.44 20.13
C PRO A 1 -19.42 -54.08 20.45
N GLN A 2 -18.12 -54.14 20.77
CA GLN A 2 -17.30 -52.97 21.08
C GLN A 2 -16.71 -52.40 19.77
N VAL A 3 -16.79 -51.08 19.61
CA VAL A 3 -16.23 -50.34 18.47
C VAL A 3 -14.77 -49.98 18.80
N PRO A 4 -13.78 -50.28 17.94
CA PRO A 4 -12.37 -49.97 18.22
C PRO A 4 -12.04 -48.49 18.00
N PRO A 5 -11.03 -47.95 18.71
CA PRO A 5 -10.66 -46.53 18.64
C PRO A 5 -9.92 -46.17 17.34
N ARG A 6 -10.20 -44.95 16.86
CA ARG A 6 -9.66 -44.32 15.65
C ARG A 6 -8.18 -43.93 15.85
N ALA A 7 -7.29 -44.50 15.07
CA ALA A 7 -5.86 -44.16 15.05
C ALA A 7 -5.63 -42.74 14.49
N SER A 8 -4.75 -41.98 15.14
CA SER A 8 -4.25 -40.69 14.66
C SER A 8 -3.10 -40.92 13.65
N PRO A 9 -3.04 -40.20 12.51
CA PRO A 9 -1.90 -40.34 11.61
C PRO A 9 -0.72 -39.50 12.13
N SER A 10 0.32 -40.19 12.59
CA SER A 10 1.65 -39.66 12.87
C SER A 10 2.40 -39.38 11.55
N CYS A 11 2.88 -38.15 11.36
CA CYS A 11 3.78 -37.80 10.26
C CYS A 11 5.13 -38.54 10.37
N PRO A 12 5.68 -39.10 9.28
CA PRO A 12 7.03 -39.62 9.26
C PRO A 12 8.07 -38.49 9.11
N PRO A 13 9.30 -38.66 9.65
CA PRO A 13 10.36 -37.65 9.57
C PRO A 13 10.96 -37.57 8.16
N ALA A 14 11.39 -36.36 7.80
CA ALA A 14 11.95 -36.01 6.50
C ALA A 14 13.25 -36.78 6.20
N SER A 15 13.20 -37.64 5.18
CA SER A 15 14.39 -38.23 4.55
C SER A 15 15.07 -37.19 3.68
N GLN A 16 16.33 -36.86 3.99
CA GLN A 16 17.20 -36.05 3.16
C GLN A 16 17.56 -36.83 1.90
N SER A 17 17.17 -36.33 0.72
CA SER A 17 17.69 -36.79 -0.57
C SER A 17 18.23 -35.61 -1.36
N SER A 18 19.51 -35.69 -1.71
CA SER A 18 20.22 -34.73 -2.56
C SER A 18 19.63 -34.70 -3.98
N PRO A 19 19.53 -33.54 -4.64
CA PRO A 19 18.82 -33.43 -5.90
C PRO A 19 19.66 -33.92 -7.08
N SER A 20 19.11 -34.90 -7.80
CA SER A 20 19.62 -35.37 -9.09
C SER A 20 19.31 -34.36 -10.19
N LYS A 21 20.34 -34.03 -10.98
CA LYS A 21 20.28 -33.24 -12.22
C LYS A 21 19.32 -33.90 -13.21
N LYS A 22 18.11 -33.36 -13.36
CA LYS A 22 17.27 -33.40 -14.59
C LYS A 22 15.86 -32.86 -14.31
N GLN A 23 15.73 -31.55 -14.08
CA GLN A 23 14.50 -30.79 -14.36
C GLN A 23 14.88 -29.34 -14.67
N GLU A 24 15.62 -29.19 -15.77
CA GLU A 24 16.04 -27.92 -16.33
C GLU A 24 15.43 -27.82 -17.73
N ALA A 25 14.13 -27.49 -17.80
CA ALA A 25 13.45 -27.08 -19.03
C ALA A 25 11.98 -26.69 -18.76
N LEU A 26 11.74 -25.60 -18.01
CA LEU A 26 10.63 -24.64 -18.24
C LEU A 26 10.68 -23.51 -17.18
N ARG A 27 11.72 -22.67 -17.22
CA ARG A 27 11.67 -21.35 -16.57
C ARG A 27 11.50 -20.31 -17.65
N HIS A 28 10.37 -19.61 -17.63
CA HIS A 28 10.26 -18.34 -18.33
C HIS A 28 11.35 -17.39 -17.81
N PRO A 29 12.03 -16.64 -18.68
CA PRO A 29 13.17 -15.84 -18.28
C PRO A 29 12.71 -14.69 -17.38
N GLY A 30 13.21 -14.74 -16.13
CA GLY A 30 13.52 -13.60 -15.29
C GLY A 30 12.46 -12.50 -15.22
N GLU A 31 11.53 -12.67 -14.29
CA GLU A 31 10.93 -11.56 -13.54
C GLU A 31 12.07 -10.86 -12.78
N GLN A 32 12.87 -10.07 -13.50
CA GLN A 32 13.78 -9.09 -12.92
C GLN A 32 12.86 -8.07 -12.26
N LEU A 33 12.61 -8.27 -10.96
CA LEU A 33 11.97 -7.30 -10.10
C LEU A 33 12.83 -6.03 -10.21
N SER A 34 12.42 -5.12 -11.10
CA SER A 34 13.09 -3.85 -11.35
C SER A 34 13.35 -3.16 -10.02
N LYS A 35 14.49 -2.47 -9.90
CA LYS A 35 14.88 -1.72 -8.70
C LYS A 35 13.64 -1.04 -8.11
N PRO A 36 13.38 -1.17 -6.79
CA PRO A 36 12.22 -0.55 -6.17
C PRO A 36 12.20 0.92 -6.58
N THR A 37 11.11 1.31 -7.22
CA THR A 37 10.93 2.69 -7.64
C THR A 37 10.93 3.57 -6.39
N ARG A 38 11.15 4.87 -6.52
CA ARG A 38 11.06 5.81 -5.38
C ARG A 38 9.81 5.57 -4.53
N TRP A 39 8.70 5.18 -5.16
CA TRP A 39 7.39 4.86 -4.55
C TRP A 39 7.20 3.44 -4.00
N ASP A 40 8.19 2.56 -4.14
CA ASP A 40 8.25 1.20 -3.58
C ASP A 40 8.95 1.17 -2.22
N THR A 41 9.77 2.17 -1.92
CA THR A 41 10.31 2.31 -0.57
C THR A 41 9.18 2.69 0.38
N HIS A 42 9.10 1.97 1.50
CA HIS A 42 8.24 2.28 2.65
C HIS A 42 8.50 3.66 3.29
N SER A 43 9.26 4.55 2.63
CA SER A 43 9.68 5.86 3.13
C SER A 43 8.59 6.94 3.09
N TRP A 44 7.46 6.69 2.40
CA TRP A 44 6.41 7.69 2.20
C TRP A 44 5.35 7.72 3.30
N LEU A 45 5.25 6.67 4.08
CA LEU A 45 4.50 6.74 5.31
C LEU A 45 5.51 7.13 6.38
N PRO A 46 5.22 8.11 7.25
CA PRO A 46 5.80 8.05 8.58
C PRO A 46 5.56 6.60 9.01
N LEU A 47 6.63 5.87 9.31
CA LEU A 47 6.51 4.66 10.09
C LEU A 47 5.45 5.00 11.13
N LEU A 48 4.27 4.37 11.09
CA LEU A 48 3.40 4.45 12.26
C LEU A 48 4.37 4.14 13.39
N PRO A 49 4.58 5.08 14.33
CA PRO A 49 5.57 4.84 15.35
C PRO A 49 5.18 3.50 15.94
N ALA A 50 6.16 2.61 16.15
CA ALA A 50 5.91 1.24 16.59
C ALA A 50 5.01 1.21 17.85
N SER A 51 4.88 2.35 18.53
CA SER A 51 3.99 2.69 19.63
C SER A 51 2.50 2.81 19.33
N GLY A 52 2.01 2.69 18.09
CA GLY A 52 0.56 2.70 17.82
C GLY A 52 -0.15 4.04 18.10
N LEU A 53 0.60 5.14 18.17
CA LEU A 53 0.06 6.47 18.40
C LEU A 53 -0.69 6.98 17.15
N ILE A 54 -1.98 7.30 17.34
CA ILE A 54 -2.89 7.82 16.31
C ILE A 54 -2.78 9.35 16.13
N CYS A 55 -2.03 10.01 17.01
CA CYS A 55 -1.71 11.43 16.92
C CYS A 55 -0.30 11.73 17.44
N TYR A 56 0.35 12.76 16.91
CA TYR A 56 1.66 13.23 17.37
C TYR A 56 1.68 14.76 17.40
N HIS A 57 2.06 15.37 18.52
CA HIS A 57 2.15 16.84 18.69
C HIS A 57 0.94 17.65 18.23
N GLY A 58 -0.27 17.11 18.38
CA GLY A 58 -1.50 17.78 17.92
C GLY A 58 -1.79 17.63 16.44
N HIS A 59 -1.11 16.70 15.74
CA HIS A 59 -1.39 16.31 14.37
C HIS A 59 -1.91 14.88 14.30
N ASP A 60 -2.70 14.57 13.27
CA ASP A 60 -3.12 13.20 12.95
C ASP A 60 -1.98 12.39 12.30
N VAL A 61 -2.26 11.11 12.01
CA VAL A 61 -1.30 10.19 11.37
C VAL A 61 -0.85 10.63 9.95
N LEU A 62 -1.60 11.53 9.31
CA LEU A 62 -1.26 12.05 7.99
C LEU A 62 -0.48 13.38 8.09
N GLY A 63 -0.49 14.04 9.25
CA GLY A 63 0.19 15.31 9.50
C GLY A 63 -0.74 16.53 9.52
N PHE A 64 -2.07 16.35 9.50
CA PHE A 64 -3.03 17.44 9.63
C PHE A 64 -3.14 17.90 11.08
N LYS A 65 -3.09 19.21 11.30
CA LYS A 65 -3.32 19.79 12.62
C LYS A 65 -4.73 19.47 13.10
N MET A 66 -4.83 18.94 14.31
CA MET A 66 -6.09 18.61 14.98
C MET A 66 -6.43 19.64 16.05
N GLU A 67 -7.72 19.93 16.15
CA GLU A 67 -8.28 20.70 17.25
C GLU A 67 -8.40 19.78 18.50
N PRO A 68 -8.21 20.30 19.73
CA PRO A 68 -8.21 19.50 20.95
C PRO A 68 -9.43 18.56 21.13
N SER A 69 -10.65 19.03 20.87
CA SER A 69 -11.85 18.19 20.98
C SER A 69 -11.86 17.00 20.01
N HIS A 70 -11.23 17.14 18.85
CA HIS A 70 -11.07 16.04 17.88
C HIS A 70 -10.04 15.02 18.33
N LYS A 71 -8.95 15.48 18.97
CA LYS A 71 -7.92 14.60 19.51
C LYS A 71 -8.52 13.65 20.55
N ASP A 72 -9.32 14.17 21.47
CA ASP A 72 -9.93 13.33 22.52
C ASP A 72 -10.86 12.28 21.92
N ARG A 73 -11.77 12.67 21.02
CA ARG A 73 -12.63 11.72 20.28
C ARG A 73 -11.82 10.64 19.55
N LEU A 74 -10.73 11.03 18.91
CA LEU A 74 -9.87 10.12 18.15
C LEU A 74 -9.13 9.14 19.07
N LEU A 75 -8.67 9.60 20.24
CA LEU A 75 -8.03 8.75 21.24
C LEU A 75 -9.02 7.73 21.82
N LEU A 76 -10.25 8.14 22.16
CA LEU A 76 -11.28 7.18 22.58
C LEU A 76 -11.57 6.14 21.50
N TRP A 77 -11.64 6.54 20.24
CA TRP A 77 -11.83 5.60 19.13
C TRP A 77 -10.60 4.70 18.90
N SER A 78 -9.39 5.21 19.14
CA SER A 78 -8.13 4.52 18.88
C SER A 78 -7.95 3.23 19.69
N GLU A 79 -8.52 3.19 20.90
CA GLU A 79 -8.34 2.12 21.89
C GLU A 79 -8.78 0.76 21.33
N GLY A 80 -9.85 0.70 20.54
CA GLY A 80 -10.31 -0.53 19.86
C GLY A 80 -9.98 -0.61 18.36
N TYR A 81 -9.71 0.52 17.71
CA TYR A 81 -9.43 0.54 16.27
C TYR A 81 -8.10 -0.13 15.91
N MET A 82 -7.07 0.04 16.75
CA MET A 82 -5.74 -0.51 16.45
C MET A 82 -5.73 -2.04 16.40
N GLU A 83 -6.52 -2.71 17.25
CA GLU A 83 -6.69 -4.16 17.19
C GLU A 83 -7.39 -4.58 15.89
N THR A 84 -8.41 -3.83 15.48
CA THR A 84 -9.08 -4.03 14.20
C THR A 84 -8.09 -3.89 13.03
N VAL A 85 -7.20 -2.88 13.05
CA VAL A 85 -6.15 -2.69 12.04
C VAL A 85 -5.16 -3.86 12.03
N ALA A 86 -4.77 -4.38 13.20
CA ALA A 86 -3.89 -5.54 13.30
C ALA A 86 -4.51 -6.79 12.67
N GLN A 87 -5.79 -7.05 12.95
CA GLN A 87 -6.53 -8.16 12.32
C GLN A 87 -6.67 -7.97 10.81
N GLN A 88 -6.94 -6.73 10.36
CA GLN A 88 -6.98 -6.40 8.94
C GLN A 88 -5.62 -6.66 8.26
N ARG A 89 -4.52 -6.27 8.89
CA ARG A 89 -3.16 -6.52 8.37
C ARG A 89 -2.93 -7.99 8.06
N VAL A 90 -3.27 -8.90 8.98
CA VAL A 90 -3.14 -10.35 8.77
C VAL A 90 -3.96 -10.81 7.56
N ARG A 91 -5.22 -10.38 7.47
CA ARG A 91 -6.11 -10.74 6.35
C ARG A 91 -5.59 -10.22 5.01
N TRP A 92 -5.11 -8.98 4.99
CA TRP A 92 -4.54 -8.35 3.79
C TRP A 92 -3.23 -8.98 3.37
N MET A 93 -2.32 -9.30 4.30
CA MET A 93 -1.07 -9.97 3.99
C MET A 93 -1.31 -11.37 3.41
N SER A 94 -2.26 -12.13 3.98
CA SER A 94 -2.68 -13.41 3.41
C SER A 94 -3.26 -13.23 2.00
N PHE A 95 -4.14 -12.26 1.80
CA PHE A 95 -4.72 -12.00 0.47
C PHE A 95 -3.66 -11.57 -0.55
N LEU A 96 -2.75 -10.66 -0.21
CA LEU A 96 -1.72 -10.16 -1.12
C LEU A 96 -0.59 -11.17 -1.37
N GLY A 97 -0.33 -12.07 -0.41
CA GLY A 97 0.69 -13.12 -0.54
C GLY A 97 0.24 -14.28 -1.42
N CYS A 98 -1.05 -14.64 -1.38
CA CYS A 98 -1.60 -15.72 -2.20
C CYS A 98 -1.97 -15.29 -3.62
N HIS A 99 -2.08 -13.98 -3.89
CA HIS A 99 -2.64 -13.49 -5.15
C HIS A 99 -1.73 -12.42 -5.77
N THR A 100 -0.91 -12.83 -6.73
CA THR A 100 -0.01 -11.95 -7.52
C THR A 100 -0.44 -11.80 -8.98
N GLY A 101 -1.48 -12.52 -9.42
CA GLY A 101 -1.95 -12.57 -10.80
C GLY A 101 -3.30 -11.90 -11.04
N ILE A 102 -3.93 -12.28 -12.15
CA ILE A 102 -5.30 -11.85 -12.50
C ILE A 102 -6.26 -12.37 -11.42
N LEU A 103 -7.07 -11.47 -10.86
CA LEU A 103 -8.06 -11.82 -9.85
C LEU A 103 -9.24 -12.53 -10.52
N ASP A 104 -9.60 -13.73 -10.07
CA ASP A 104 -10.86 -14.37 -10.44
C ASP A 104 -12.07 -13.71 -9.73
N ASP A 105 -13.30 -14.18 -10.00
CA ASP A 105 -14.51 -13.60 -9.40
C ASP A 105 -14.61 -13.77 -7.88
N ALA A 106 -14.13 -14.90 -7.34
CA ALA A 106 -14.11 -15.15 -5.92
C ALA A 106 -13.11 -14.21 -5.21
N MET A 107 -11.93 -14.05 -5.81
CA MET A 107 -10.88 -13.13 -5.36
C MET A 107 -11.35 -11.67 -5.45
N ARG A 108 -12.04 -11.27 -6.53
CA ARG A 108 -12.65 -9.93 -6.65
C ARG A 108 -13.67 -9.67 -5.56
N SER A 109 -14.51 -10.66 -5.24
CA SER A 109 -15.51 -10.56 -4.18
C SER A 109 -14.85 -10.42 -2.80
N ARG A 110 -13.82 -11.23 -2.54
CA ARG A 110 -13.01 -11.15 -1.31
C ARG A 110 -12.27 -9.82 -1.19
N LEU A 111 -11.72 -9.30 -2.28
CA LEU A 111 -11.08 -7.99 -2.33
C LEU A 111 -12.07 -6.87 -1.95
N LYS A 112 -13.27 -6.87 -2.53
CA LYS A 112 -14.33 -5.91 -2.19
C LYS A 112 -14.68 -5.96 -0.70
N LEU A 113 -14.77 -7.17 -0.12
CA LEU A 113 -15.01 -7.34 1.32
C LEU A 113 -13.86 -6.72 2.14
N LEU A 114 -12.61 -7.05 1.83
CA LEU A 114 -11.46 -6.52 2.55
C LEU A 114 -11.36 -4.98 2.47
N VAL A 115 -11.65 -4.40 1.31
CA VAL A 115 -11.68 -2.93 1.14
C VAL A 115 -12.73 -2.29 2.05
N ARG A 116 -13.94 -2.85 2.14
CA ARG A 116 -15.01 -2.35 3.01
C ARG A 116 -14.68 -2.46 4.50
N LEU A 117 -13.95 -3.51 4.88
CA LEU A 117 -13.48 -3.66 6.26
C LEU A 117 -12.40 -2.62 6.60
N GLY A 118 -11.58 -2.24 5.62
CA GLY A 118 -10.56 -1.20 5.77
C GLY A 118 -9.21 -1.68 5.26
N VAL A 119 -8.44 -0.75 4.68
CA VAL A 119 -7.08 -1.01 4.21
C VAL A 119 -6.09 -0.46 5.24
N PRO A 120 -5.21 -1.30 5.81
CA PRO A 120 -4.15 -0.87 6.72
C PRO A 120 -3.30 0.25 6.08
N PRO A 121 -2.93 1.31 6.83
CA PRO A 121 -2.24 2.48 6.28
C PRO A 121 -1.03 2.14 5.41
N GLU A 122 -0.19 1.21 5.87
CA GLU A 122 1.00 0.76 5.15
C GLU A 122 0.75 -0.04 3.88
N LEU A 123 -0.46 -0.56 3.68
CA LEU A 123 -0.82 -1.31 2.48
C LEU A 123 -1.61 -0.46 1.47
N ARG A 124 -2.09 0.73 1.86
CA ARG A 124 -2.93 1.60 1.00
C ARG A 124 -2.30 1.87 -0.34
N HIS A 125 -1.02 2.23 -0.39
CA HIS A 125 -0.33 2.54 -1.63
C HIS A 125 -0.36 1.37 -2.62
N ARG A 126 -0.08 0.14 -2.15
CA ARG A 126 -0.07 -1.06 -2.98
C ARG A 126 -1.47 -1.45 -3.43
N VAL A 127 -2.43 -1.43 -2.50
CA VAL A 127 -3.83 -1.77 -2.77
C VAL A 127 -4.47 -0.79 -3.75
N TRP A 128 -4.29 0.52 -3.56
CA TRP A 128 -4.84 1.54 -4.46
C TRP A 128 -4.25 1.45 -5.86
N ARG A 129 -2.94 1.19 -5.98
CA ARG A 129 -2.32 0.95 -7.30
C ARG A 129 -2.87 -0.30 -7.99
N LEU A 130 -3.12 -1.37 -7.21
CA LEU A 130 -3.74 -2.59 -7.73
C LEU A 130 -5.17 -2.33 -8.22
N THR A 131 -6.01 -1.70 -7.39
CA THR A 131 -7.44 -1.51 -7.69
C THR A 131 -7.71 -0.49 -8.79
N THR A 132 -6.87 0.53 -8.92
CA THR A 132 -6.99 1.54 -10.00
C THR A 132 -6.39 1.06 -11.32
N GLY A 133 -5.71 -0.09 -11.31
CA GLY A 133 -4.95 -0.59 -12.44
C GLY A 133 -3.76 0.29 -12.83
N SER A 134 -3.28 1.16 -11.92
CA SER A 134 -2.21 2.10 -12.23
C SER A 134 -0.91 1.38 -12.62
N PHE A 135 -0.59 0.24 -12.01
CA PHE A 135 0.53 -0.61 -12.42
C PHE A 135 0.42 -1.08 -13.88
N ALA A 136 -0.77 -1.52 -14.30
CA ALA A 136 -0.99 -1.96 -15.67
C ALA A 136 -0.90 -0.79 -16.66
N LYS A 137 -1.43 0.39 -16.29
CA LYS A 137 -1.32 1.61 -17.09
C LYS A 137 0.13 2.05 -17.23
N GLN A 138 0.89 2.06 -16.13
CA GLN A 138 2.30 2.44 -16.11
C GLN A 138 3.15 1.50 -16.98
N ARG A 139 2.92 0.18 -16.90
CA ARG A 139 3.66 -0.79 -17.74
C ARG A 139 3.33 -0.70 -19.23
N LYS A 140 2.13 -0.25 -19.58
CA LYS A 140 1.68 -0.08 -20.98
C LYS A 140 1.96 1.31 -21.53
N ALA A 141 2.37 2.26 -20.69
CA ALA A 141 2.60 3.63 -21.12
C ALA A 141 3.83 3.69 -22.01
N ALA A 142 3.70 4.34 -23.18
CA ALA A 142 4.81 4.57 -24.10
C ALA A 142 5.77 5.65 -23.60
N VAL A 143 5.31 6.50 -22.68
CA VAL A 143 6.06 7.62 -22.11
C VAL A 143 5.96 7.55 -20.60
N THR A 144 7.09 7.71 -19.92
CA THR A 144 7.19 7.74 -18.47
C THR A 144 6.81 9.11 -17.91
N TYR A 145 6.49 9.17 -16.62
CA TYR A 145 6.22 10.45 -15.94
C TYR A 145 7.41 11.42 -16.04
N ASP A 146 8.64 10.94 -15.86
CA ASP A 146 9.85 11.77 -15.93
C ASP A 146 10.15 12.28 -17.36
N GLU A 147 9.74 11.54 -18.39
CA GLU A 147 9.80 12.03 -19.78
C GLU A 147 8.72 13.08 -20.06
N LEU A 148 7.51 12.92 -19.51
CA LEU A 148 6.47 13.95 -19.59
C LEU A 148 6.93 15.25 -18.93
N LEU A 149 7.52 15.17 -17.73
CA LEU A 149 8.04 16.35 -17.05
C LEU A 149 9.10 17.07 -17.88
N ARG A 150 10.09 16.34 -18.43
CA ARG A 150 11.12 16.93 -19.29
C ARG A 150 10.56 17.53 -20.57
N ARG A 151 9.55 16.89 -21.17
CA ARG A 151 8.93 17.36 -22.42
C ARG A 151 8.20 18.68 -22.26
N TYR A 152 7.61 18.91 -21.09
CA TYR A 152 6.82 20.12 -20.80
C TYR A 152 7.55 21.10 -19.89
N GLU A 153 8.84 20.87 -19.62
CA GLU A 153 9.66 21.81 -18.87
C GLU A 153 9.72 23.16 -19.61
N GLY A 154 9.33 24.24 -18.92
CA GLY A 154 9.26 25.59 -19.50
C GLY A 154 8.10 25.83 -20.48
N VAL A 155 7.23 24.84 -20.74
CA VAL A 155 6.06 25.01 -21.62
C VAL A 155 4.87 25.50 -20.79
N LYS A 156 4.37 26.70 -21.09
CA LYS A 156 3.20 27.26 -20.39
C LYS A 156 1.92 26.53 -20.81
N SER A 157 1.21 25.95 -19.84
CA SER A 157 -0.12 25.37 -20.00
C SER A 157 -1.20 26.43 -19.73
N PRO A 158 -2.37 26.36 -20.40
CA PRO A 158 -3.50 27.25 -20.11
C PRO A 158 -4.02 27.10 -18.66
N PHE A 159 -3.64 26.02 -17.96
CA PHE A 159 -4.07 25.76 -16.59
C PHE A 159 -3.08 26.23 -15.52
N ASP A 160 -1.88 26.70 -15.90
CA ASP A 160 -0.81 27.02 -14.93
C ASP A 160 -1.20 28.11 -13.94
N ASP A 161 -1.82 29.19 -14.43
CA ASP A 161 -2.24 30.31 -13.59
C ASP A 161 -3.34 29.87 -12.60
N GLN A 162 -4.21 28.95 -13.03
CA GLN A 162 -5.28 28.37 -12.19
C GLN A 162 -4.72 27.40 -11.14
N ILE A 163 -3.81 26.49 -11.54
CA ILE A 163 -3.12 25.57 -10.64
C ILE A 163 -2.37 26.38 -9.58
N THR A 164 -1.61 27.40 -9.97
CA THR A 164 -0.85 28.27 -9.07
C THR A 164 -1.74 28.97 -8.04
N LYS A 165 -2.91 29.45 -8.47
CA LYS A 165 -3.88 30.07 -7.57
C LYS A 165 -4.45 29.08 -6.56
N ASP A 166 -4.77 27.86 -6.99
CA ASP A 166 -5.37 26.82 -6.15
C ASP A 166 -4.37 26.18 -5.19
N LEU A 167 -3.10 26.06 -5.59
CA LEU A 167 -2.00 25.58 -4.76
C LEU A 167 -1.85 26.39 -3.47
N LYS A 168 -1.90 27.73 -3.56
CA LYS A 168 -1.76 28.64 -2.40
C LYS A 168 -2.84 28.46 -1.32
N ARG A 169 -4.00 27.91 -1.69
CA ARG A 169 -5.13 27.64 -0.78
C ARG A 169 -5.34 26.15 -0.50
N THR A 170 -4.49 25.29 -1.04
CA THR A 170 -4.57 23.83 -0.86
C THR A 170 -3.84 23.41 0.41
N LEU A 171 -4.51 22.63 1.26
CA LEU A 171 -3.96 22.05 2.50
C LEU A 171 -3.33 23.09 3.47
N PRO A 172 -4.02 24.21 3.80
CA PRO A 172 -3.46 25.28 4.63
C PRO A 172 -3.10 24.82 6.06
N ASN A 173 -3.73 23.74 6.54
CA ASN A 173 -3.56 23.18 7.88
C ASN A 173 -2.54 22.03 7.94
N HIS A 174 -1.76 21.82 6.88
CA HIS A 174 -0.78 20.74 6.82
C HIS A 174 0.63 21.32 6.63
N ASP A 175 1.47 21.22 7.65
CA ASP A 175 2.75 21.94 7.68
C ASP A 175 3.72 21.53 6.56
N ARG A 176 3.76 20.23 6.22
CA ARG A 176 4.57 19.74 5.07
C ARG A 176 4.21 20.42 3.75
N TYR A 177 2.94 20.76 3.52
CA TYR A 177 2.52 21.36 2.25
C TYR A 177 2.68 22.88 2.23
N LYS A 178 3.24 23.51 3.27
CA LYS A 178 3.59 24.94 3.26
C LYS A 178 4.96 25.21 2.65
N THR A 179 5.79 24.18 2.46
CA THR A 179 7.13 24.33 1.90
C THR A 179 7.07 24.52 0.38
N GLU A 180 8.02 25.27 -0.16
CA GLU A 180 8.14 25.45 -1.61
C GLU A 180 8.37 24.12 -2.33
N GLU A 181 9.12 23.20 -1.73
CA GLU A 181 9.34 21.86 -2.28
C GLU A 181 8.03 21.09 -2.46
N ALA A 182 7.15 21.10 -1.45
CA ALA A 182 5.88 20.38 -1.50
C ALA A 182 4.89 21.05 -2.45
N GLN A 183 4.83 22.39 -2.46
CA GLN A 183 4.01 23.16 -3.38
C GLN A 183 4.45 22.96 -4.83
N SER A 184 5.77 23.00 -5.09
CA SER A 184 6.35 22.64 -6.38
C SER A 184 6.02 21.19 -6.74
N ALA A 185 6.08 20.26 -5.79
CA ALA A 185 5.75 18.86 -6.05
C ALA A 185 4.29 18.63 -6.43
N LEU A 186 3.35 19.41 -5.89
CA LEU A 186 1.94 19.38 -6.26
C LEU A 186 1.65 20.11 -7.59
N GLY A 187 2.48 21.09 -7.94
CA GLY A 187 2.34 21.88 -9.16
C GLY A 187 3.03 21.29 -10.39
N ARG A 188 3.79 20.21 -10.24
CA ARG A 188 4.34 19.42 -11.36
C ARG A 188 3.26 18.54 -11.98
#